data_AF-A0A9K3KCX8-F1
#
_entry.id   AF-A0A9K3KCX8-F1
#
_cell.length_a   1.000
_cell.length_b   1.000
_cell.length_c   1.000
_cell.angle_alpha   90.00
_cell.angle_beta   90.00
_cell.angle_gamma   90.00
#
_symmetry.space_group_name_H-M   'P 1'
#
loop_
_entity.id
_entity.type
_entity.pdbx_description
1 polymer ?
#
loop_
_entity_poly.entity_id
_entity_poly.type
_entity_poly.pdbx_seq_one_letter_code
_entity_poly.pdbx_strand_id
1 'polypeptide(L)'
;MSNNDLKIEYTKAGTCLEEITDKFVKCALSPVHCLDGMTFRSSRWILSQTDQHPAKVCLTQQSLQAVSIGQCQSSFDENICASTASNCKMPNRFEGEVSLCNVAADNHASTGHPETIYGLCETYSDVDTKPPFCAWSKSDCPQDEVDDTREDHEDFFTYYWSQALNNWARHKLDCTCDMVHVGACMDSSQGQMYCAVDATVCEQDMEYVSVVPLRNDHKVTCFLCDDLISAPRTPSPTTTAHYNILQAQNAESTSGNDSNGLNRAALGGIIGGSIVVVLVVVILIVKSTVKKNRAAKRAQKAVEQESEDAASETSGVPSVELATVESKVVL
;
A
#
# COMPACT_ATOMS: atom_id res chain seq x y z
N MET A 1 -30.57 8.47 22.34
CA MET A 1 -29.39 8.42 21.46
C MET A 1 -29.76 7.46 20.34
N SER A 2 -29.99 7.94 19.11
CA SER A 2 -30.10 7.04 17.97
C SER A 2 -28.78 6.31 17.85
N ASN A 3 -28.81 4.97 17.73
CA ASN A 3 -27.70 4.24 17.18
C ASN A 3 -27.47 4.80 15.78
N ASN A 4 -26.47 5.67 15.63
CA ASN A 4 -26.01 6.07 14.32
C ASN A 4 -25.32 4.84 13.75
N ASP A 5 -26.09 4.03 13.03
CA ASP A 5 -25.60 2.81 12.40
C ASP A 5 -24.46 3.19 11.46
N LEU A 6 -23.28 2.68 11.81
CA LEU A 6 -22.07 2.92 11.04
C LEU A 6 -22.23 2.21 9.69
N LYS A 7 -22.07 2.93 8.59
CA LYS A 7 -22.22 2.34 7.26
C LYS A 7 -21.01 1.45 6.96
N ILE A 8 -21.25 0.20 6.62
CA ILE A 8 -20.21 -0.76 6.24
C ILE A 8 -20.12 -0.81 4.71
N GLU A 9 -18.91 -0.66 4.19
CA GLU A 9 -18.59 -0.80 2.76
C GLU A 9 -17.38 -1.73 2.59
N TYR A 10 -17.27 -2.34 1.42
CA TYR A 10 -16.20 -3.28 1.11
C TYR A 10 -15.37 -2.80 -0.07
N THR A 11 -14.07 -3.06 0.00
CA THR A 11 -13.13 -2.73 -1.07
C THR A 11 -13.46 -3.52 -2.33
N LYS A 12 -13.28 -2.87 -3.47
CA LYS A 12 -13.33 -3.51 -4.79
C LYS A 12 -12.00 -3.29 -5.46
N ALA A 13 -11.45 -4.35 -6.06
CA ALA A 13 -10.19 -4.23 -6.75
C ALA A 13 -10.33 -3.36 -8.01
N GLY A 14 -9.29 -2.61 -8.30
CA GLY A 14 -9.05 -2.04 -9.62
C GLY A 14 -8.54 -3.10 -10.60
N THR A 15 -8.00 -2.64 -11.72
CA THR A 15 -7.48 -3.50 -12.77
C THR A 15 -6.20 -2.95 -13.36
N CYS A 16 -5.31 -3.85 -13.79
CA CYS A 16 -4.19 -3.53 -14.68
C CYS A 16 -4.60 -3.83 -16.13
N LEU A 17 -4.46 -2.83 -16.99
CA LEU A 17 -4.69 -2.93 -18.43
C LEU A 17 -3.36 -2.79 -19.16
N GLU A 18 -3.16 -3.51 -20.26
CA GLU A 18 -2.00 -3.30 -21.12
C GLU A 18 -2.04 -1.90 -21.74
N GLU A 19 -0.97 -1.11 -21.60
CA GLU A 19 -0.96 0.33 -21.95
C GLU A 19 -1.30 0.60 -23.43
N ILE A 20 -0.90 -0.29 -24.34
CA ILE A 20 -1.07 -0.11 -25.78
C ILE A 20 -2.46 -0.54 -26.25
N THR A 21 -2.98 -1.64 -25.71
CA THR A 21 -4.20 -2.30 -26.23
C THR A 21 -5.43 -2.07 -25.35
N ASP A 22 -5.24 -1.49 -24.16
CA ASP A 22 -6.25 -1.38 -23.10
C ASP A 22 -6.85 -2.75 -22.70
N LYS A 23 -6.15 -3.84 -23.02
CA LYS A 23 -6.62 -5.19 -22.73
C LYS A 23 -6.48 -5.48 -21.23
N PHE A 24 -7.56 -6.00 -20.66
CA PHE A 24 -7.57 -6.53 -19.29
C PHE A 24 -6.48 -7.59 -19.09
N VAL A 25 -5.63 -7.39 -18.08
CA VAL A 25 -4.60 -8.34 -17.67
C VAL A 25 -4.98 -9.03 -16.36
N LYS A 26 -5.19 -8.25 -15.30
CA LYS A 26 -5.44 -8.76 -13.94
C LYS A 26 -6.14 -7.73 -13.06
N CYS A 27 -6.61 -8.19 -11.89
CA CYS A 27 -7.08 -7.32 -10.82
C CYS A 27 -5.91 -6.82 -9.97
N ALA A 28 -6.04 -5.62 -9.42
CA ALA A 28 -5.02 -4.99 -8.59
C ALA A 28 -5.67 -4.10 -7.54
N LEU A 29 -5.03 -3.92 -6.40
CA LEU A 29 -5.51 -3.00 -5.35
C LEU A 29 -4.87 -1.61 -5.47
N SER A 30 -3.68 -1.52 -6.07
CA SER A 30 -2.95 -0.28 -6.26
C SER A 30 -2.09 -0.30 -7.53
N PRO A 31 -1.61 0.86 -8.00
CA PRO A 31 -0.75 0.94 -9.18
C PRO A 31 0.53 0.11 -9.09
N VAL A 32 1.08 -0.06 -7.87
CA VAL A 32 2.31 -0.84 -7.67
C VAL A 32 2.14 -2.34 -7.91
N HIS A 33 0.90 -2.83 -8.04
CA HIS A 33 0.62 -4.23 -8.42
C HIS A 33 0.60 -4.43 -9.94
N CYS A 34 0.73 -3.36 -10.73
CA CYS A 34 0.79 -3.45 -12.19
C CYS A 34 2.25 -3.51 -12.65
N LEU A 35 2.54 -4.41 -13.60
CA LEU A 35 3.88 -4.54 -14.17
C LEU A 35 4.17 -3.40 -15.15
N ASP A 36 5.44 -3.22 -15.50
CA ASP A 36 5.85 -2.26 -16.53
C ASP A 36 5.08 -2.48 -17.84
N GLY A 37 4.61 -1.38 -18.45
CA GLY A 37 3.75 -1.42 -19.65
C GLY A 37 2.27 -1.69 -19.35
N MET A 38 1.86 -1.68 -18.09
CA MET A 38 0.46 -1.73 -17.68
C MET A 38 0.02 -0.41 -17.03
N THR A 39 -1.26 -0.08 -17.17
CA THR A 39 -1.90 1.06 -16.51
C THR A 39 -2.94 0.58 -15.51
N PHE A 40 -2.89 1.12 -14.31
CA PHE A 40 -3.90 0.88 -13.29
C PHE A 40 -5.17 1.70 -13.54
N ARG A 41 -6.33 1.09 -13.31
CA ARG A 41 -7.64 1.73 -13.27
C ARG A 41 -8.37 1.35 -11.99
N SER A 42 -8.98 2.33 -11.34
CA SER A 42 -9.74 2.17 -10.09
C SER A 42 -10.99 1.30 -10.31
N SER A 43 -11.60 0.85 -9.21
CA SER A 43 -12.91 0.17 -9.27
C SER A 43 -14.04 1.10 -9.75
N ARG A 44 -13.93 2.42 -9.51
CA ARG A 44 -14.86 3.44 -10.04
C ARG A 44 -14.83 3.48 -11.57
N TRP A 45 -13.64 3.48 -12.18
CA TRP A 45 -13.51 3.39 -13.63
C TRP A 45 -14.14 2.11 -14.19
N ILE A 46 -13.97 0.97 -13.51
CA ILE A 46 -14.58 -0.31 -13.94
C ILE A 46 -16.11 -0.21 -13.87
N LEU A 47 -16.68 0.48 -12.87
CA LEU A 47 -18.12 0.69 -12.75
C LEU A 47 -18.68 1.52 -13.91
N SER A 48 -17.93 2.48 -14.46
CA SER A 48 -18.36 3.26 -15.63
C SER A 48 -18.28 2.50 -16.96
N GLN A 49 -17.62 1.34 -17.00
CA GLN A 49 -17.56 0.51 -18.22
C GLN A 49 -18.85 -0.27 -18.44
N THR A 50 -19.03 -0.77 -19.66
CA THR A 50 -20.13 -1.67 -20.03
C THR A 50 -20.10 -2.96 -19.20
N ASP A 51 -21.26 -3.58 -19.00
CA ASP A 51 -21.38 -4.82 -18.20
C ASP A 51 -20.60 -6.00 -18.79
N GLN A 52 -20.26 -5.95 -20.08
CA GLN A 52 -19.48 -6.97 -20.78
C GLN A 52 -17.96 -6.72 -20.69
N HIS A 53 -17.52 -5.64 -20.06
CA HIS A 53 -16.10 -5.33 -19.96
C HIS A 53 -15.39 -6.39 -19.07
N PRO A 54 -14.30 -7.04 -19.54
CA PRO A 54 -13.66 -8.13 -18.80
C PRO A 54 -13.21 -7.76 -17.37
N ALA A 55 -12.84 -6.50 -17.15
CA ALA A 55 -12.43 -6.00 -15.84
C ALA A 55 -13.54 -6.02 -14.77
N LYS A 56 -14.83 -6.18 -15.13
CA LYS A 56 -15.94 -6.29 -14.17
C LYS A 56 -15.74 -7.44 -13.17
N VAL A 57 -14.94 -8.46 -13.52
CA VAL A 57 -14.57 -9.55 -12.61
C VAL A 57 -13.91 -9.04 -11.32
N CYS A 58 -13.14 -7.94 -11.39
CA CYS A 58 -12.44 -7.36 -10.25
C CYS A 58 -13.35 -6.68 -9.21
N LEU A 59 -14.62 -6.49 -9.52
CA LEU A 59 -15.62 -5.95 -8.58
C LEU A 59 -16.14 -6.99 -7.59
N THR A 60 -15.72 -8.25 -7.72
CA THR A 60 -16.13 -9.36 -6.84
C THR A 60 -15.14 -9.56 -5.68
N GLN A 61 -15.64 -9.94 -4.51
CA GLN A 61 -14.79 -10.24 -3.34
C GLN A 61 -13.84 -11.41 -3.59
N GLN A 62 -14.30 -12.44 -4.32
CA GLN A 62 -13.44 -13.56 -4.73
C GLN A 62 -12.22 -13.10 -5.54
N SER A 63 -12.41 -12.16 -6.47
CA SER A 63 -11.29 -11.65 -7.28
C SER A 63 -10.37 -10.74 -6.49
N LEU A 64 -10.91 -9.97 -5.53
CA LEU A 64 -10.12 -9.18 -4.59
C LEU A 64 -9.23 -10.07 -3.72
N GLN A 65 -9.79 -11.13 -3.14
CA GLN A 65 -9.05 -12.10 -2.32
C GLN A 65 -7.92 -12.79 -3.09
N ALA A 66 -8.08 -12.96 -4.40
CA ALA A 66 -7.09 -13.54 -5.29
C ALA A 66 -6.03 -12.54 -5.82
N VAL A 67 -6.13 -11.24 -5.50
CA VAL A 67 -5.11 -10.26 -5.91
C VAL A 67 -3.77 -10.62 -5.28
N SER A 68 -2.74 -10.77 -6.12
CA SER A 68 -1.38 -11.02 -5.66
C SER A 68 -0.82 -9.82 -4.90
N ILE A 69 -0.13 -10.10 -3.81
CA ILE A 69 0.55 -9.11 -2.96
C ILE A 69 2.03 -9.49 -2.81
N GLY A 70 2.78 -8.73 -2.03
CA GLY A 70 4.21 -8.99 -1.83
C GLY A 70 4.53 -10.00 -0.72
N GLN A 71 5.82 -10.13 -0.46
CA GLN A 71 6.39 -11.03 0.54
C GLN A 71 7.58 -10.36 1.25
N CYS A 72 7.76 -10.68 2.53
CA CYS A 72 8.95 -10.27 3.29
C CYS A 72 10.09 -11.29 3.11
N GLN A 73 11.10 -11.04 2.29
CA GLN A 73 12.16 -12.02 1.93
C GLN A 73 13.20 -12.31 3.03
N SER A 74 12.96 -11.88 4.26
CA SER A 74 13.93 -12.02 5.35
C SER A 74 13.58 -13.22 6.23
N SER A 75 14.59 -13.97 6.66
CA SER A 75 14.41 -15.07 7.61
C SER A 75 13.90 -14.62 8.98
N PHE A 76 14.01 -13.33 9.31
CA PHE A 76 13.42 -12.75 10.52
C PHE A 76 11.92 -12.45 10.38
N ASP A 77 11.42 -12.48 9.14
CA ASP A 77 10.03 -12.31 8.75
C ASP A 77 9.41 -13.64 8.29
N GLU A 78 10.12 -14.75 8.45
CA GLU A 78 9.65 -16.11 8.13
C GLU A 78 9.14 -16.29 6.68
N ASN A 79 9.50 -15.37 5.78
CA ASN A 79 8.98 -15.29 4.42
C ASN A 79 7.45 -15.19 4.33
N ILE A 80 6.80 -14.47 5.25
CA ILE A 80 5.35 -14.27 5.18
C ILE A 80 4.93 -13.37 4.04
N CYS A 81 3.72 -13.60 3.55
CA CYS A 81 3.02 -12.69 2.67
C CYS A 81 2.69 -11.37 3.37
N ALA A 82 2.87 -10.26 2.66
CA ALA A 82 2.69 -8.92 3.19
C ALA A 82 2.06 -8.00 2.15
N SER A 83 1.09 -7.19 2.56
CA SER A 83 0.45 -6.18 1.71
C SER A 83 1.42 -5.08 1.27
N THR A 84 2.29 -4.65 2.19
CA THR A 84 3.28 -3.59 1.95
C THR A 84 4.59 -3.86 2.67
N ALA A 85 5.66 -3.17 2.26
CA ALA A 85 6.96 -3.22 2.93
C ALA A 85 6.89 -2.87 4.43
N SER A 86 5.91 -2.06 4.84
CA SER A 86 5.75 -1.64 6.23
C SER A 86 5.26 -2.74 7.18
N ASN A 87 4.74 -3.84 6.63
CA ASN A 87 4.34 -5.02 7.38
C ASN A 87 5.54 -5.94 7.67
N CYS A 88 6.67 -5.74 6.97
CA CYS A 88 7.91 -6.44 7.23
C CYS A 88 8.71 -5.78 8.35
N LYS A 89 9.37 -6.60 9.16
CA LYS A 89 10.41 -6.19 10.11
C LYS A 89 11.62 -5.59 9.41
N MET A 90 11.96 -6.09 8.22
CA MET A 90 12.94 -5.48 7.33
C MET A 90 12.26 -4.98 6.03
N PRO A 91 11.74 -3.73 6.02
CA PRO A 91 11.03 -3.19 4.85
C PRO A 91 11.83 -3.19 3.56
N ASN A 92 13.16 -3.05 3.64
CA ASN A 92 14.06 -3.12 2.48
C ASN A 92 14.25 -4.53 1.90
N ARG A 93 13.68 -5.55 2.53
CA ARG A 93 13.62 -6.93 2.06
C ARG A 93 12.23 -7.32 1.55
N PHE A 94 11.32 -6.36 1.44
CA PHE A 94 10.03 -6.59 0.80
C PHE A 94 10.21 -6.77 -0.71
N GLU A 95 9.61 -7.82 -1.24
CA GLU A 95 9.46 -8.06 -2.67
C GLU A 95 7.99 -7.87 -3.04
N GLY A 96 7.72 -6.99 -4.00
CA GLY A 96 6.37 -6.77 -4.51
C GLY A 96 5.91 -7.94 -5.38
N GLU A 97 4.60 -8.21 -5.34
CA GLU A 97 3.90 -9.20 -6.17
C GLU A 97 4.58 -10.57 -6.29
N VAL A 98 4.28 -11.46 -5.34
CA VAL A 98 4.71 -12.86 -5.35
C VAL A 98 3.51 -13.76 -5.62
N SER A 99 3.62 -14.69 -6.57
CA SER A 99 2.48 -15.52 -7.02
C SER A 99 1.88 -16.42 -5.94
N LEU A 100 2.65 -16.74 -4.88
CA LEU A 100 2.20 -17.55 -3.74
C LEU A 100 1.51 -16.72 -2.66
N CYS A 101 1.57 -15.39 -2.77
CA CYS A 101 0.99 -14.44 -1.85
C CYS A 101 -0.21 -13.74 -2.47
N ASN A 102 -1.36 -13.85 -1.81
CA ASN A 102 -2.53 -13.07 -2.19
C ASN A 102 -3.19 -12.45 -0.94
N VAL A 103 -4.20 -11.62 -1.17
CA VAL A 103 -4.89 -10.87 -0.11
C VAL A 103 -5.44 -11.79 1.00
N ALA A 104 -5.94 -12.98 0.65
CA ALA A 104 -6.56 -13.88 1.62
C ALA A 104 -5.63 -14.97 2.17
N ALA A 105 -4.65 -15.42 1.39
CA ALA A 105 -3.88 -16.62 1.67
C ALA A 105 -2.37 -16.44 1.48
N ASP A 106 -1.64 -17.01 2.44
CA ASP A 106 -0.21 -17.25 2.36
C ASP A 106 0.00 -18.72 1.98
N ASN A 107 0.29 -18.96 0.70
CA ASN A 107 0.45 -20.31 0.18
C ASN A 107 1.88 -20.85 0.34
N HIS A 108 2.73 -20.20 1.14
CA HIS A 108 4.02 -20.78 1.50
C HIS A 108 3.82 -21.95 2.47
N ALA A 109 4.21 -23.14 2.02
CA ALA A 109 4.08 -24.37 2.79
C ALA A 109 4.82 -24.37 4.16
N SER A 110 5.65 -23.36 4.44
CA SER A 110 6.51 -23.29 5.64
C SER A 110 6.00 -22.37 6.75
N THR A 111 5.05 -21.48 6.50
CA THR A 111 4.71 -20.39 7.44
C THR A 111 3.80 -20.84 8.57
N GLY A 112 3.12 -21.99 8.45
CA GLY A 112 2.16 -22.45 9.46
C GLY A 112 0.89 -21.58 9.57
N HIS A 113 0.80 -20.54 8.74
CA HIS A 113 -0.30 -19.59 8.64
C HIS A 113 -0.83 -19.68 7.21
N PRO A 114 -1.97 -20.36 6.97
CA PRO A 114 -2.54 -20.44 5.63
C PRO A 114 -3.16 -19.12 5.17
N GLU A 115 -3.45 -18.20 6.10
CA GLU A 115 -3.96 -16.86 5.81
C GLU A 115 -2.85 -15.79 5.77
N THR A 116 -3.03 -14.78 4.91
CA THR A 116 -2.20 -13.57 4.96
C THR A 116 -2.54 -12.77 6.21
N ILE A 117 -1.51 -12.41 6.99
CA ILE A 117 -1.65 -11.64 8.24
C ILE A 117 -1.26 -10.18 8.01
N TYR A 118 -2.06 -9.28 8.57
CA TYR A 118 -1.92 -7.83 8.45
C TYR A 118 -1.42 -7.21 9.76
N GLY A 119 -0.92 -5.98 9.69
CA GLY A 119 -0.52 -5.26 10.90
C GLY A 119 -1.72 -4.74 11.70
N LEU A 120 -1.47 -4.42 12.96
CA LEU A 120 -2.46 -3.92 13.91
C LEU A 120 -2.15 -2.48 14.31
N CYS A 121 -3.17 -1.64 14.31
CA CYS A 121 -3.17 -0.35 14.96
C CYS A 121 -3.76 -0.47 16.36
N GLU A 122 -2.96 -0.23 17.38
CA GLU A 122 -3.33 -0.36 18.80
C GLU A 122 -2.98 0.91 19.59
N THR A 123 -3.60 1.11 20.75
CA THR A 123 -3.30 2.21 21.68
C THR A 123 -2.56 1.66 22.89
N TYR A 124 -1.71 2.46 23.54
CA TYR A 124 -0.89 2.00 24.68
C TYR A 124 -1.67 1.82 25.98
N SER A 125 -2.84 2.45 26.10
CA SER A 125 -3.57 2.53 27.35
C SER A 125 -4.81 1.62 27.32
N ASP A 126 -4.89 0.72 28.31
CA ASP A 126 -6.07 -0.08 28.60
C ASP A 126 -7.28 0.79 29.02
N VAL A 127 -7.04 2.07 29.33
CA VAL A 127 -8.06 3.06 29.70
C VAL A 127 -8.65 3.72 28.45
N ASP A 128 -8.03 3.54 27.28
CA ASP A 128 -8.47 4.18 26.05
C ASP A 128 -9.67 3.46 25.46
N THR A 129 -10.68 4.25 25.09
CA THR A 129 -11.91 3.75 24.49
C THR A 129 -11.77 3.45 22.98
N LYS A 130 -10.61 3.74 22.39
CA LYS A 130 -10.38 3.53 20.96
C LYS A 130 -10.05 2.05 20.71
N PRO A 131 -10.92 1.29 20.02
CA PRO A 131 -10.63 -0.11 19.74
C PRO A 131 -9.43 -0.21 18.77
N PRO A 132 -8.55 -1.22 18.96
CA PRO A 132 -7.53 -1.53 17.97
C PRO A 132 -8.20 -2.01 16.67
N PHE A 133 -7.49 -1.88 15.55
CA PHE A 133 -7.99 -2.34 14.25
C PHE A 133 -6.85 -2.81 13.35
N CYS A 134 -7.11 -3.82 12.51
CA CYS A 134 -6.14 -4.28 11.54
C CYS A 134 -6.07 -3.28 10.37
N ALA A 135 -4.88 -3.02 9.84
CA ALA A 135 -4.69 -2.03 8.79
C ALA A 135 -3.90 -2.61 7.61
N TRP A 136 -4.18 -2.08 6.42
CA TRP A 136 -3.52 -2.50 5.19
C TRP A 136 -2.02 -2.18 5.22
N SER A 137 -1.66 -1.00 5.75
CA SER A 137 -0.28 -0.52 5.83
C SER A 137 -0.05 0.32 7.09
N LYS A 138 1.22 0.56 7.44
CA LYS A 138 1.58 1.47 8.53
C LYS A 138 1.00 2.88 8.35
N SER A 139 0.86 3.37 7.11
CA SER A 139 0.29 4.70 6.83
C SER A 139 -1.20 4.81 7.15
N ASP A 140 -1.91 3.69 7.27
CA ASP A 140 -3.32 3.68 7.70
C ASP A 140 -3.46 3.81 9.23
N CYS A 141 -2.33 3.69 9.94
CA CYS A 141 -2.22 3.94 11.36
C CYS A 141 -1.94 5.43 11.58
N PRO A 142 -2.86 6.21 12.15
CA PRO A 142 -2.58 7.59 12.50
C PRO A 142 -1.56 7.62 13.61
N GLN A 143 -0.30 7.78 13.21
CA GLN A 143 0.75 8.26 14.08
C GLN A 143 0.57 9.77 14.08
N ASP A 144 0.15 10.35 15.20
CA ASP A 144 0.32 11.80 15.32
C ASP A 144 1.82 12.03 15.14
N GLU A 145 2.18 12.91 14.21
CA GLU A 145 3.52 13.46 14.19
C GLU A 145 3.68 14.10 15.57
N VAL A 146 4.40 13.40 16.45
CA VAL A 146 4.72 13.91 17.77
C VAL A 146 5.44 15.22 17.50
N ASP A 147 4.72 16.32 17.69
CA ASP A 147 5.31 17.64 17.64
C ASP A 147 6.21 17.72 18.88
N ASP A 148 7.48 17.33 18.69
CA ASP A 148 8.54 17.30 19.69
C ASP A 148 8.70 18.64 20.42
N THR A 149 8.02 19.71 19.98
CA THR A 149 8.08 21.04 20.58
C THR A 149 7.14 21.25 21.77
N ARG A 150 6.22 20.33 22.07
CA ARG A 150 5.20 20.56 23.10
C ARG A 150 5.37 19.65 24.33
N GLU A 151 6.10 20.15 25.32
CA GLU A 151 6.48 19.47 26.57
C GLU A 151 5.30 19.06 27.49
N ASP A 152 4.07 19.54 27.22
CA ASP A 152 2.94 19.45 28.17
C ASP A 152 1.78 18.53 27.74
N HIS A 153 1.97 17.58 26.82
CA HIS A 153 0.87 16.75 26.33
C HIS A 153 0.73 15.40 27.07
N GLU A 154 -0.06 15.40 28.15
CA GLU A 154 -0.51 14.17 28.84
C GLU A 154 -1.65 13.41 28.11
N ASP A 155 -2.17 13.92 26.99
CA ASP A 155 -3.32 13.34 26.25
C ASP A 155 -2.98 12.84 24.83
N PHE A 156 -1.77 12.28 24.62
CA PHE A 156 -1.39 11.74 23.32
C PHE A 156 -1.96 10.34 23.09
N PHE A 157 -3.22 10.28 22.63
CA PHE A 157 -3.90 9.05 22.23
C PHE A 157 -3.53 8.62 20.80
N THR A 158 -2.26 8.35 20.57
CA THR A 158 -1.75 7.89 19.27
C THR A 158 -1.93 6.39 19.10
N TYR A 159 -2.37 5.99 17.91
CA TYR A 159 -2.23 4.60 17.50
C TYR A 159 -0.74 4.30 17.24
N TYR A 160 -0.27 3.15 17.69
CA TYR A 160 1.02 2.61 17.31
C TYR A 160 0.83 1.38 16.40
N TRP A 161 1.81 1.18 15.54
CA TRP A 161 1.80 0.12 14.54
C TRP A 161 2.48 -1.14 15.07
N SER A 162 1.73 -2.22 15.16
CA SER A 162 2.21 -3.58 15.38
C SER A 162 2.33 -4.31 14.05
N GLN A 163 3.49 -4.91 13.79
CA GLN A 163 3.72 -5.71 12.58
C GLN A 163 2.93 -7.03 12.61
N ALA A 164 2.71 -7.63 11.44
CA ALA A 164 1.92 -8.85 11.27
C ALA A 164 2.51 -10.06 12.02
N LEU A 165 3.83 -10.22 11.98
CA LEU A 165 4.53 -11.26 12.74
C LEU A 165 5.00 -10.74 14.07
N ASN A 166 4.35 -11.24 15.11
CA ASN A 166 4.70 -10.92 16.47
C ASN A 166 5.06 -12.19 17.24
N ASN A 167 6.29 -12.65 17.02
CA ASN A 167 6.96 -13.50 18.00
C ASN A 167 7.19 -12.74 19.33
N TRP A 168 6.82 -11.44 19.39
CA TRP A 168 7.01 -10.52 20.52
C TRP A 168 5.78 -9.72 20.95
N ALA A 169 4.68 -9.61 20.18
CA ALA A 169 3.46 -9.05 20.78
C ALA A 169 2.91 -10.05 21.77
N ARG A 170 2.42 -9.50 22.88
CA ARG A 170 1.84 -10.25 23.98
C ARG A 170 0.56 -11.02 23.58
N HIS A 171 0.06 -10.78 22.36
CA HIS A 171 -1.16 -11.37 21.82
C HIS A 171 -0.89 -11.89 20.40
N LYS A 172 -1.37 -13.10 20.13
CA LYS A 172 -1.40 -13.67 18.77
C LYS A 172 -2.35 -12.79 17.95
N LEU A 173 -1.80 -12.06 16.98
CA LEU A 173 -2.58 -11.18 16.12
C LEU A 173 -3.18 -12.00 14.98
N ASP A 174 -4.47 -12.32 15.08
CA ASP A 174 -5.23 -12.96 14.00
C ASP A 174 -5.84 -11.86 13.10
N CYS A 175 -5.00 -10.96 12.55
CA CYS A 175 -5.43 -9.92 11.62
C CYS A 175 -5.53 -10.46 10.20
N THR A 176 -6.68 -11.05 9.87
CA THR A 176 -7.02 -11.53 8.51
C THR A 176 -7.68 -10.44 7.68
N CYS A 177 -7.82 -10.65 6.36
CA CYS A 177 -8.27 -9.59 5.44
C CYS A 177 -9.69 -9.06 5.73
N ASP A 178 -10.58 -9.87 6.31
CA ASP A 178 -11.92 -9.48 6.76
C ASP A 178 -11.91 -8.51 7.96
N MET A 179 -10.80 -8.45 8.71
CA MET A 179 -10.62 -7.51 9.82
C MET A 179 -9.89 -6.23 9.42
N VAL A 180 -9.33 -6.17 8.21
CA VAL A 180 -8.53 -5.04 7.75
C VAL A 180 -9.43 -3.87 7.38
N HIS A 181 -9.24 -2.76 8.07
CA HIS A 181 -9.82 -1.48 7.71
C HIS A 181 -8.93 -0.76 6.71
N VAL A 182 -9.56 -0.10 5.74
CA VAL A 182 -8.89 0.73 4.73
C VAL A 182 -9.55 2.10 4.66
N GLY A 183 -8.89 3.05 4.01
CA GLY A 183 -9.46 4.37 3.73
C GLY A 183 -10.46 4.34 2.57
N ALA A 184 -10.80 5.54 2.09
CA ALA A 184 -11.67 5.72 0.94
C ALA A 184 -11.22 6.92 0.10
N CYS A 185 -11.47 6.84 -1.20
CA CYS A 185 -11.42 8.00 -2.07
C CYS A 185 -12.79 8.67 -2.05
N MET A 186 -12.83 9.97 -1.76
CA MET A 186 -14.06 10.75 -1.63
C MET A 186 -14.03 11.96 -2.57
N ASP A 187 -15.14 12.19 -3.27
CA ASP A 187 -15.38 13.41 -4.03
C ASP A 187 -16.07 14.43 -3.13
N SER A 188 -15.35 15.48 -2.74
CA SER A 188 -15.84 16.56 -1.88
C SER A 188 -17.01 17.35 -2.50
N SER A 189 -17.20 17.28 -3.81
CA SER A 189 -18.26 18.00 -4.53
C SER A 189 -19.56 17.20 -4.69
N GLN A 190 -19.46 15.88 -4.92
CA GLN A 190 -20.62 15.01 -5.20
C GLN A 190 -20.98 14.07 -4.04
N GLY A 191 -20.13 13.98 -3.01
CA GLY A 191 -20.30 13.03 -1.92
C GLY A 191 -20.17 11.56 -2.34
N GLN A 192 -19.66 11.31 -3.55
CA GLN A 192 -19.37 9.95 -4.02
C GLN A 192 -18.12 9.43 -3.31
N MET A 193 -18.11 8.15 -2.99
CA MET A 193 -16.93 7.51 -2.40
C MET A 193 -16.78 6.06 -2.85
N TYR A 194 -15.55 5.54 -2.76
CA TYR A 194 -15.26 4.11 -2.79
C TYR A 194 -14.08 3.78 -1.88
N CYS A 195 -14.10 2.60 -1.27
CA CYS A 195 -13.03 2.13 -0.40
C CYS A 195 -11.73 1.91 -1.19
N ALA A 196 -10.60 2.34 -0.63
CA ALA A 196 -9.31 2.32 -1.29
C ALA A 196 -8.19 2.00 -0.28
N VAL A 197 -7.23 1.18 -0.71
CA VAL A 197 -6.14 0.72 0.16
C VAL A 197 -5.04 1.77 0.38
N ASP A 198 -4.93 2.77 -0.50
CA ASP A 198 -4.01 3.89 -0.37
C ASP A 198 -4.41 5.07 -1.27
N ALA A 199 -3.77 6.23 -1.07
CA ALA A 199 -4.10 7.46 -1.77
C ALA A 199 -3.78 7.44 -3.28
N THR A 200 -2.86 6.59 -3.74
CA THR A 200 -2.48 6.50 -5.17
C THR A 200 -3.54 5.81 -6.01
N VAL A 201 -4.51 5.15 -5.36
CA VAL A 201 -5.68 4.55 -6.00
C VAL A 201 -6.70 5.61 -6.43
N CYS A 202 -6.72 6.77 -5.76
CA CYS A 202 -7.70 7.81 -6.00
C CYS A 202 -7.53 8.45 -7.38
N GLU A 203 -8.66 8.78 -8.00
CA GLU A 203 -8.69 9.52 -9.26
C GLU A 203 -8.37 11.00 -9.00
N GLN A 204 -8.02 11.76 -10.05
CA GLN A 204 -7.52 13.14 -9.93
C GLN A 204 -8.50 14.12 -9.24
N ASP A 205 -9.79 13.79 -9.23
CA ASP A 205 -10.88 14.57 -8.65
C ASP A 205 -11.29 14.11 -7.23
N MET A 206 -10.58 13.13 -6.66
CA MET A 206 -10.91 12.55 -5.37
C MET A 206 -9.78 12.70 -4.35
N GLU A 207 -10.18 12.91 -3.10
CA GLU A 207 -9.28 12.99 -1.96
C GLU A 207 -9.30 11.66 -1.19
N TYR A 208 -8.13 11.21 -0.77
CA TYR A 208 -8.02 10.03 0.08
C TYR A 208 -8.28 10.40 1.54
N VAL A 209 -9.26 9.74 2.15
CA VAL A 209 -9.60 9.85 3.56
C VAL A 209 -9.18 8.55 4.26
N SER A 210 -8.29 8.67 5.26
CA SER A 210 -7.77 7.51 6.00
C SER A 210 -8.83 6.91 6.94
N VAL A 211 -8.54 5.74 7.49
CA VAL A 211 -9.47 4.91 8.29
C VAL A 211 -10.15 5.69 9.43
N VAL A 212 -9.37 6.44 10.21
CA VAL A 212 -9.88 7.07 11.44
C VAL A 212 -10.82 8.25 11.16
N PRO A 213 -10.44 9.24 10.32
CA PRO A 213 -11.37 10.29 9.87
C PRO A 213 -12.61 9.72 9.16
N LEU A 214 -12.45 8.70 8.30
CA LEU A 214 -13.57 8.07 7.60
C LEU A 214 -14.63 7.52 8.58
N ARG A 215 -14.17 6.79 9.61
CA ARG A 215 -15.04 6.24 10.65
C ARG A 215 -15.64 7.30 11.55
N ASN A 216 -14.85 8.29 11.97
CA ASN A 216 -15.26 9.27 12.96
C ASN A 216 -16.14 10.38 12.37
N ASP A 217 -15.77 10.90 11.21
CA ASP A 217 -16.38 12.11 10.64
C ASP A 217 -17.46 11.75 9.63
N HIS A 218 -17.24 10.69 8.84
CA HIS A 218 -18.17 10.25 7.80
C HIS A 218 -19.08 9.09 8.21
N LYS A 219 -18.82 8.46 9.36
CA LYS A 219 -19.57 7.29 9.87
C LYS A 219 -19.60 6.13 8.86
N VAL A 220 -18.49 5.94 8.14
CA VAL A 220 -18.28 4.81 7.22
C VAL A 220 -17.08 3.99 7.70
N THR A 221 -17.19 2.67 7.70
CA THR A 221 -16.03 1.77 7.77
C THR A 221 -15.90 1.02 6.46
N CYS A 222 -14.71 1.11 5.87
CA CYS A 222 -14.32 0.33 4.71
C CYS A 222 -13.51 -0.88 5.17
N PHE A 223 -14.00 -2.08 4.88
CA PHE A 223 -13.25 -3.32 5.07
C PHE A 223 -12.60 -3.77 3.77
N LEU A 224 -11.49 -4.50 3.88
CA LEU A 224 -10.82 -5.08 2.72
C LEU A 224 -11.61 -6.26 2.13
N CYS A 225 -12.09 -7.18 2.98
CA CYS A 225 -12.88 -8.36 2.62
C CYS A 225 -14.25 -8.38 3.32
N ASP A 226 -15.26 -9.05 2.76
CA ASP A 226 -16.60 -9.16 3.37
C ASP A 226 -16.76 -10.29 4.38
N ASP A 227 -16.16 -11.43 4.09
CA ASP A 227 -15.81 -12.51 4.99
C ASP A 227 -14.77 -13.36 4.25
N LEU A 228 -13.87 -14.03 4.97
CA LEU A 228 -13.16 -15.14 4.35
C LEU A 228 -14.22 -16.20 4.03
N ILE A 229 -14.45 -16.47 2.74
CA ILE A 229 -15.18 -17.66 2.31
C ILE A 229 -14.43 -18.79 2.98
N SER A 230 -14.95 -19.27 4.11
CA SER A 230 -14.33 -20.33 4.87
C SER A 230 -14.20 -21.47 3.88
N ALA A 231 -12.99 -21.67 3.34
CA ALA A 231 -12.73 -22.75 2.42
C ALA A 231 -13.36 -23.96 3.10
N PRO A 232 -14.32 -24.68 2.46
CA PRO A 232 -15.07 -25.73 3.11
C PRO A 232 -14.03 -26.61 3.79
N ARG A 233 -13.97 -26.55 5.13
CA ARG A 233 -12.84 -27.07 5.89
C ARG A 233 -12.72 -28.50 5.44
N THR A 234 -11.75 -28.77 4.57
CA THR A 234 -11.55 -30.12 4.08
C THR A 234 -11.20 -30.87 5.34
N PRO A 235 -12.02 -31.84 5.77
CA PRO A 235 -11.83 -32.47 7.08
C PRO A 235 -10.38 -32.88 7.14
N SER A 236 -9.66 -32.27 8.10
CA SER A 236 -8.22 -32.41 8.25
C SER A 236 -7.91 -33.90 8.11
N PRO A 237 -7.16 -34.34 7.08
CA PRO A 237 -6.90 -35.75 6.91
C PRO A 237 -6.18 -36.21 8.17
N THR A 238 -6.84 -37.08 8.93
CA THR A 238 -6.23 -37.79 10.05
C THR A 238 -4.89 -38.31 9.57
N THR A 239 -3.84 -37.87 10.24
CA THR A 239 -2.44 -38.21 10.01
C THR A 239 -2.28 -39.72 9.88
N THR A 240 -2.31 -40.26 8.67
CA THR A 240 -1.80 -41.59 8.35
C THR A 240 -1.43 -41.61 6.89
N ALA A 241 -0.13 -41.41 6.65
CA ALA A 241 0.64 -41.84 5.47
C ALA A 241 0.02 -41.54 4.10
N HIS A 242 0.50 -40.50 3.42
CA HIS A 242 0.75 -40.53 1.97
C HIS A 242 1.50 -39.25 1.54
N TYR A 243 2.80 -39.19 1.85
CA TYR A 243 3.72 -38.23 1.24
C TYR A 243 4.86 -39.03 0.60
N ASN A 244 4.57 -39.66 -0.56
CA ASN A 244 5.56 -40.43 -1.33
C ASN A 244 5.19 -40.64 -2.81
N ILE A 245 4.50 -39.69 -3.48
CA ILE A 245 4.16 -39.86 -4.92
C ILE A 245 4.39 -38.57 -5.74
N LEU A 246 5.39 -37.73 -5.39
CA LEU A 246 5.81 -36.63 -6.28
C LEU A 246 7.35 -36.42 -6.35
N GLN A 247 8.14 -37.45 -6.00
CA GLN A 247 9.60 -37.48 -6.26
C GLN A 247 10.06 -38.58 -7.24
N ALA A 248 9.14 -39.30 -7.90
CA ALA A 248 9.49 -40.44 -8.77
C ALA A 248 9.50 -40.14 -10.28
N GLN A 249 9.94 -38.95 -10.71
CA GLN A 249 10.14 -38.66 -12.15
C GLN A 249 11.46 -37.98 -12.54
N ASN A 250 12.45 -37.87 -11.64
CA ASN A 250 13.78 -37.32 -12.01
C ASN A 250 14.96 -38.21 -11.60
N ALA A 251 14.79 -39.53 -11.62
CA ALA A 251 15.87 -40.47 -11.36
C ALA A 251 15.94 -41.57 -12.43
N GLU A 252 16.47 -41.22 -13.60
CA GLU A 252 17.18 -42.08 -14.57
C GLU A 252 17.49 -41.23 -15.82
N SER A 253 18.64 -40.55 -15.90
CA SER A 253 19.83 -41.02 -16.63
C SER A 253 20.84 -39.87 -16.50
N THR A 254 22.07 -40.04 -16.03
CA THR A 254 23.15 -40.60 -16.84
C THR A 254 24.33 -40.93 -15.94
N SER A 255 24.74 -42.18 -16.04
CA SER A 255 25.94 -42.79 -15.50
C SER A 255 27.22 -42.21 -16.13
N GLY A 256 28.20 -41.91 -15.26
CA GLY A 256 29.62 -42.20 -15.46
C GLY A 256 30.42 -41.39 -16.50
N ASN A 257 31.34 -40.55 -16.01
CA ASN A 257 32.77 -40.85 -16.15
C ASN A 257 33.65 -39.95 -15.28
N ASP A 258 34.45 -40.59 -14.43
CA ASP A 258 35.59 -40.02 -13.75
C ASP A 258 36.70 -39.66 -14.74
N SER A 259 37.32 -38.49 -14.55
CA SER A 259 38.78 -38.36 -14.61
C SER A 259 39.25 -37.05 -13.98
N ASN A 260 39.94 -37.21 -12.84
CA ASN A 260 41.20 -36.58 -12.45
C ASN A 260 41.55 -35.20 -13.03
N GLY A 261 41.86 -34.27 -12.12
CA GLY A 261 43.17 -33.62 -12.19
C GLY A 261 43.19 -32.08 -12.23
N LEU A 262 43.77 -31.54 -11.16
CA LEU A 262 44.64 -30.35 -11.12
C LEU A 262 44.05 -28.93 -11.33
N ASN A 263 44.48 -28.06 -10.40
CA ASN A 263 44.63 -26.60 -10.47
C ASN A 263 43.40 -25.71 -10.18
N ARG A 264 43.12 -25.53 -8.88
CA ARG A 264 42.48 -24.32 -8.33
C ARG A 264 43.48 -23.55 -7.47
N ALA A 265 44.42 -22.87 -8.14
CA ALA A 265 45.18 -21.78 -7.56
C ALA A 265 45.46 -20.78 -8.68
N ALA A 266 45.15 -19.50 -8.43
CA ALA A 266 45.33 -18.36 -9.32
C ALA A 266 44.31 -18.17 -10.47
N LEU A 267 43.12 -17.64 -10.14
CA LEU A 267 42.35 -16.74 -11.01
C LEU A 267 41.14 -16.19 -10.24
N GLY A 268 41.24 -14.94 -9.77
CA GLY A 268 40.14 -14.25 -9.11
C GLY A 268 40.47 -12.89 -8.51
N GLY A 269 41.53 -12.23 -8.96
CA GLY A 269 42.03 -10.96 -8.40
C GLY A 269 41.65 -9.70 -9.19
N ILE A 270 40.64 -9.73 -10.07
CA ILE A 270 40.39 -8.60 -11.00
C ILE A 270 38.95 -8.04 -10.90
N ILE A 271 37.98 -8.75 -10.31
CA ILE A 271 36.57 -8.31 -10.36
C ILE A 271 36.21 -7.28 -9.25
N GLY A 272 36.99 -7.23 -8.15
CA GLY A 272 36.70 -6.30 -7.03
C GLY A 272 37.09 -4.83 -7.26
N GLY A 273 38.09 -4.55 -8.10
CA GLY A 273 38.60 -3.18 -8.29
C GLY A 273 37.75 -2.31 -9.22
N SER A 274 37.08 -2.93 -10.21
CA SER A 274 36.29 -2.22 -11.23
C SER A 274 35.05 -1.54 -10.63
N ILE A 275 34.35 -2.23 -9.72
CA ILE A 275 33.09 -1.74 -9.13
C ILE A 275 33.33 -0.49 -8.27
N VAL A 276 34.45 -0.43 -7.55
CA VAL A 276 34.78 0.73 -6.69
C VAL A 276 35.06 1.98 -7.53
N VAL A 277 35.76 1.85 -8.66
CA VAL A 277 36.05 2.99 -9.55
C VAL A 277 34.78 3.53 -10.19
N VAL A 278 33.86 2.65 -10.63
CA VAL A 278 32.57 3.07 -11.20
C VAL A 278 31.71 3.79 -10.16
N LEU A 279 31.64 3.30 -8.93
CA LEU A 279 30.91 3.96 -7.84
C LEU A 279 31.46 5.35 -7.53
N VAL A 280 32.80 5.52 -7.49
CA VAL A 280 33.42 6.83 -7.26
C VAL A 280 33.09 7.81 -8.39
N VAL A 281 33.11 7.36 -9.65
CA VAL A 281 32.75 8.21 -10.80
C VAL A 281 31.29 8.64 -10.73
N VAL A 282 30.36 7.74 -10.41
CA VAL A 282 28.93 8.06 -10.26
C VAL A 282 28.72 9.08 -9.13
N ILE A 283 29.37 8.91 -7.98
CA ILE A 283 29.29 9.87 -6.86
C ILE A 283 29.80 11.26 -7.27
N LEU A 284 30.89 11.33 -8.04
CA LEU A 284 31.45 12.60 -8.53
C LEU A 284 30.51 13.28 -9.54
N ILE A 285 29.89 12.53 -10.45
CA ILE A 285 28.91 13.05 -11.40
C ILE A 285 27.71 13.62 -10.64
N VAL A 286 27.11 12.86 -9.72
CA VAL A 286 25.95 13.30 -8.93
C VAL A 286 26.27 14.57 -8.12
N LYS A 287 27.42 14.62 -7.44
CA LYS A 287 27.86 15.83 -6.72
C LYS A 287 28.00 17.05 -7.64
N SER A 288 28.49 16.85 -8.86
CA SER A 288 28.63 17.94 -9.84
C SER A 288 27.26 18.48 -10.31
N THR A 289 26.28 17.59 -10.53
CA THR A 289 24.93 17.96 -10.99
C THR A 289 24.15 18.66 -9.88
N VAL A 290 24.24 18.18 -8.64
CA VAL A 290 23.58 18.82 -7.48
C VAL A 290 24.14 20.23 -7.25
N LYS A 291 25.45 20.43 -7.43
CA LYS A 291 26.08 21.75 -7.29
C LYS A 291 25.59 22.73 -8.37
N LYS A 292 25.41 22.27 -9.62
CA LYS A 292 24.84 23.08 -10.71
C LYS A 292 23.37 23.42 -10.45
N ASN A 293 22.57 22.47 -9.99
CA ASN A 293 21.14 22.69 -9.70
C ASN A 293 20.92 23.65 -8.52
N ARG A 294 21.81 23.63 -7.50
CA ARG A 294 21.76 24.61 -6.40
C ARG A 294 22.07 26.04 -6.86
N ALA A 295 22.92 26.22 -7.87
CA ALA A 295 23.19 27.54 -8.44
C ALA A 295 21.98 28.06 -9.25
N ALA A 296 21.36 27.22 -10.07
CA ALA A 296 20.16 27.58 -10.82
C ALA A 296 18.96 27.93 -9.91
N LYS A 297 18.76 27.17 -8.83
CA LYS A 297 17.66 27.41 -7.88
C LYS A 297 17.85 28.70 -7.06
N ARG A 298 19.09 29.16 -6.86
CA ARG A 298 19.38 30.48 -6.25
C ARG A 298 19.10 31.64 -7.22
N ALA A 299 19.35 31.45 -8.51
CA ALA A 299 19.03 32.46 -9.53
C ALA A 299 17.50 32.63 -9.69
N GLN A 300 16.73 31.55 -9.63
CA GLN A 300 15.26 31.63 -9.73
C GLN A 300 14.62 32.33 -8.53
N LYS A 301 15.07 32.05 -7.30
CA LYS A 301 14.55 32.73 -6.10
C LYS A 301 14.83 34.24 -6.08
N ALA A 302 15.94 34.68 -6.67
CA ALA A 302 16.26 36.10 -6.76
C ALA A 302 15.30 36.85 -7.70
N VAL A 303 14.86 36.21 -8.79
CA VAL A 303 13.89 36.80 -9.74
C VAL A 303 12.49 36.86 -9.14
N GLU A 304 12.09 35.85 -8.36
CA GLU A 304 10.77 35.80 -7.72
C GLU A 304 10.61 36.89 -6.65
N GLN A 305 11.66 37.11 -5.84
CA GLN A 305 11.66 38.14 -4.81
C GLN A 305 11.59 39.57 -5.39
N GLU A 306 12.20 39.81 -6.55
CA GLU A 306 12.12 41.11 -7.25
C GLU A 306 10.72 41.38 -7.82
N SER A 307 9.93 40.33 -8.09
CA SER A 307 8.54 40.47 -8.57
C SER A 307 7.53 40.77 -7.46
N GLU A 308 7.77 40.28 -6.24
CA GLU A 308 6.90 40.56 -5.08
C GLU A 308 7.09 42.00 -4.57
N ASP A 309 8.32 42.51 -4.57
CA ASP A 309 8.60 43.89 -4.17
C ASP A 309 7.97 44.91 -5.15
N ALA A 310 7.88 44.58 -6.45
CA ALA A 310 7.22 45.42 -7.45
C ALA A 310 5.68 45.41 -7.35
N ALA A 311 5.08 44.32 -6.84
CA ALA A 311 3.62 44.21 -6.72
C ALA A 311 3.06 44.97 -5.50
N SER A 312 3.87 45.20 -4.46
CA SER A 312 3.44 45.87 -3.23
C SER A 312 3.23 47.39 -3.39
N GLU A 313 3.72 48.03 -4.46
CA GLU A 313 3.64 49.49 -4.62
C GLU A 313 2.34 50.00 -5.28
N THR A 314 1.41 49.12 -5.68
CA THR A 314 0.23 49.52 -6.50
C THR A 314 -1.14 49.46 -5.80
N SER A 315 -1.20 49.10 -4.51
CA SER A 315 -2.47 48.95 -3.77
C SER A 315 -2.91 50.23 -3.04
N GLY A 316 -3.16 51.29 -3.80
CA GLY A 316 -3.71 52.55 -3.29
C GLY A 316 -4.88 53.05 -4.12
N VAL A 317 -5.99 52.29 -4.17
CA VAL A 317 -7.24 52.74 -4.81
C VAL A 317 -8.38 52.74 -3.77
N PRO A 318 -9.05 53.87 -3.52
CA PRO A 318 -10.14 53.95 -2.56
C PRO A 318 -11.42 53.29 -3.09
N SER A 319 -12.05 52.47 -2.26
CA SER A 319 -13.34 51.82 -2.50
C SER A 319 -14.46 52.83 -2.69
N VAL A 320 -15.21 52.70 -3.79
CA VAL A 320 -16.45 53.42 -4.06
C VAL A 320 -17.62 52.54 -3.62
N GLU A 321 -18.40 53.06 -2.67
CA GLU A 321 -19.60 52.45 -2.09
C GLU A 321 -20.76 52.50 -3.09
N LEU A 322 -21.30 51.33 -3.49
CA LEU A 322 -22.40 51.23 -4.45
C LEU A 322 -23.71 50.89 -3.73
N ALA A 323 -24.64 51.84 -3.73
CA ALA A 323 -25.96 51.72 -3.10
C ALA A 323 -26.89 50.75 -3.85
N THR A 324 -27.54 49.87 -3.09
CA THR A 324 -28.57 48.94 -3.53
C THR A 324 -29.94 49.62 -3.65
N VAL A 325 -30.60 49.45 -4.79
CA VAL A 325 -31.99 49.89 -5.04
C VAL A 325 -32.92 48.69 -4.87
N GLU A 326 -33.81 48.75 -3.87
CA GLU A 326 -34.94 47.82 -3.72
C GLU A 326 -36.04 48.14 -4.74
N SER A 327 -36.47 47.15 -5.51
CA SER A 327 -37.64 47.25 -6.37
C SER A 327 -38.78 46.39 -5.82
N LYS A 328 -39.81 47.06 -5.31
CA LYS A 328 -41.07 46.49 -4.83
C LYS A 328 -41.95 46.11 -6.03
N VAL A 329 -42.32 44.83 -6.15
CA VAL A 329 -43.37 44.37 -7.08
C VAL A 329 -44.66 44.23 -6.27
N VAL A 330 -45.68 44.97 -6.68
CA VAL A 330 -47.06 44.89 -6.18
C VAL A 330 -47.80 43.87 -7.05
N LEU A 331 -48.47 42.91 -6.40
CA LEU A 331 -49.51 42.08 -6.98
C LEU A 331 -50.88 42.58 -6.48
#